data_AF-Q8E531-F1
#
_entry.id   AF-Q8E531-F1
#
_cell.length_a   1.000
_cell.length_b   1.000
_cell.length_c   1.000
_cell.angle_alpha   90.00
_cell.angle_beta   90.00
_cell.angle_gamma   90.00
#
_symmetry.space_group_name_H-M   'P 1'
#
loop_
_entity.id
_entity.type
_entity.pdbx_description
1 polymer ?
#
loop_
_entity_poly.entity_id
_entity_poly.type
_entity_poly.pdbx_seq_one_letter_code
_entity_poly.pdbx_strand_id
1 'polypeptide(L)' 'MSEEKFDAKVDKVSGSVKESVGKLTGDKEVESEGKVDKLKGHAKEKLADIKDTIKGASESFKKKD' A
#
# COMPACT_ATOMS: atom_id res chain seq x y z
N MET A 1 2.73 -11.67 9.43
CA MET A 1 2.68 -10.45 8.58
C MET A 1 3.16 -9.30 9.42
N SER A 2 4.06 -8.46 8.92
CA SER A 2 4.42 -7.23 9.63
C SER A 2 3.22 -6.29 9.71
N GLU A 3 3.14 -5.50 10.76
CA GLU A 3 2.07 -4.52 11.00
C GLU A 3 1.88 -3.59 9.79
N GLU A 4 2.99 -3.20 9.14
CA GLU A 4 2.99 -2.40 7.90
C GLU A 4 2.26 -3.08 6.71
N LYS A 5 2.38 -4.41 6.57
CA LYS A 5 1.66 -5.14 5.51
C LYS A 5 0.17 -5.30 5.83
N PHE A 6 -0.18 -5.35 7.12
CA PHE A 6 -1.57 -5.35 7.54
C PHE A 6 -2.21 -3.98 7.30
N ASP A 7 -1.53 -2.90 7.73
CA ASP A 7 -1.93 -1.52 7.49
C ASP A 7 -2.13 -1.22 6.00
N ALA A 8 -1.16 -1.59 5.15
CA ALA A 8 -1.28 -1.44 3.70
C ALA A 8 -2.48 -2.20 3.10
N LYS A 9 -2.83 -3.38 3.65
CA LYS A 9 -4.04 -4.11 3.24
C LYS A 9 -5.31 -3.40 3.71
N VAL A 10 -5.33 -2.88 4.94
CA VAL A 10 -6.46 -2.13 5.49
C VAL A 10 -6.69 -0.87 4.68
N ASP A 11 -5.64 -0.12 4.35
CA ASP A 11 -5.69 1.08 3.50
C ASP A 11 -6.27 0.74 2.12
N LYS A 12 -5.78 -0.34 1.49
CA LYS A 12 -6.32 -0.83 0.21
C LYS A 12 -7.79 -1.25 0.28
N VAL A 13 -8.21 -1.87 1.39
CA VAL A 13 -9.62 -2.23 1.63
C VAL A 13 -10.45 -0.97 1.81
N SER A 14 -10.00 -0.03 2.65
CA SER A 14 -10.64 1.26 2.89
C SER A 14 -10.80 2.04 1.59
N GLY A 15 -9.75 2.17 0.77
CA GLY A 15 -9.80 2.79 -0.54
C GLY A 15 -10.76 2.10 -1.50
N SER A 16 -10.85 0.76 -1.48
CA SER A 16 -11.82 0.02 -2.30
C SER A 16 -13.26 0.23 -1.85
N VAL A 17 -13.49 0.32 -0.53
CA VAL A 17 -14.80 0.65 0.04
C VAL A 17 -15.18 2.08 -0.32
N LYS A 18 -14.28 3.07 -0.17
CA LYS A 18 -14.51 4.46 -0.59
C LYS A 18 -14.82 4.54 -2.09
N GLU A 19 -14.06 3.86 -2.95
CA GLU A 19 -14.35 3.83 -4.38
C GLU A 19 -15.77 3.30 -4.66
N SER A 20 -16.14 2.20 -3.98
CA SER A 20 -17.44 1.56 -4.17
C SER A 20 -18.58 2.43 -3.63
N VAL A 21 -18.42 2.99 -2.43
CA VAL A 21 -19.39 3.89 -1.81
C VAL A 21 -19.54 5.14 -2.66
N GLY A 22 -18.46 5.77 -3.09
CA GLY A 22 -18.48 6.95 -3.97
C GLY A 22 -19.19 6.68 -5.30
N LYS A 23 -18.94 5.53 -5.93
CA LYS A 23 -19.69 5.11 -7.14
C LYS A 23 -21.18 4.91 -6.87
N LEU A 24 -21.53 4.34 -5.71
CA LEU A 24 -22.91 4.06 -5.33
C LEU A 24 -23.69 5.32 -4.94
N THR A 25 -23.05 6.23 -4.21
CA THR A 25 -23.65 7.51 -3.79
C THR A 25 -23.54 8.60 -4.87
N GLY A 26 -22.73 8.38 -5.91
CA GLY A 26 -22.39 9.40 -6.90
C GLY A 26 -21.42 10.45 -6.37
N ASP A 27 -20.78 10.20 -5.22
CA ASP A 27 -19.82 11.11 -4.63
C ASP A 27 -18.44 10.96 -5.30
N LYS A 28 -18.12 11.94 -6.13
CA LYS A 28 -16.89 11.97 -6.92
C LYS A 28 -15.64 12.21 -6.06
N GLU A 29 -15.78 12.88 -4.92
CA GLU A 29 -14.69 13.11 -3.99
C GLU A 29 -14.28 11.79 -3.32
N VAL A 30 -15.26 11.07 -2.76
CA VAL A 30 -15.06 9.76 -2.13
C VAL A 30 -14.56 8.72 -3.15
N GLU A 31 -15.09 8.72 -4.37
CA GLU A 31 -14.58 7.85 -5.44
C GLU A 31 -13.11 8.14 -5.76
N SER A 32 -12.77 9.42 -5.92
CA SER A 32 -11.41 9.86 -6.27
C SER A 32 -10.42 9.58 -5.14
N GLU A 33 -10.79 9.86 -3.88
CA GLU A 33 -10.01 9.48 -2.71
C GLU A 33 -9.75 7.97 -2.71
N GLY A 34 -10.79 7.14 -2.90
CA GLY A 34 -10.65 5.68 -2.92
C GLY A 34 -9.66 5.18 -3.98
N LYS A 35 -9.69 5.75 -5.19
CA LYS A 35 -8.73 5.42 -6.26
C LYS A 35 -7.32 5.85 -5.93
N VAL A 36 -7.13 7.06 -5.41
CA VAL A 36 -5.82 7.61 -5.05
C VAL A 36 -5.20 6.80 -3.91
N ASP A 37 -5.98 6.46 -2.89
CA ASP A 37 -5.58 5.67 -1.74
C ASP A 37 -5.12 4.27 -2.16
N LYS A 38 -5.92 3.59 -2.99
CA LYS A 38 -5.58 2.30 -3.58
C LYS A 38 -4.30 2.34 -4.40
N LEU A 39 -4.11 3.39 -5.21
CA LEU A 39 -2.89 3.57 -6.00
C LEU A 39 -1.68 3.83 -5.10
N LYS A 40 -1.81 4.69 -4.09
CA LYS A 40 -0.76 4.98 -3.10
C LYS A 40 -0.37 3.71 -2.33
N GLY A 41 -1.34 2.92 -1.88
CA GLY A 41 -1.11 1.65 -1.19
C GLY A 41 -0.32 0.67 -2.06
N HIS A 42 -0.70 0.50 -3.33
CA HIS A 42 0.04 -0.32 -4.30
C HIS A 42 1.47 0.17 -4.54
N ALA A 43 1.65 1.50 -4.64
CA ALA A 43 2.97 2.09 -4.83
C ALA A 43 3.85 1.88 -3.58
N LYS A 44 3.30 2.10 -2.38
CA LYS A 44 4.02 1.84 -1.12
C LYS A 44 4.37 0.37 -0.95
N GLU A 45 3.47 -0.56 -1.27
CA GLU A 45 3.74 -2.00 -1.19
C GLU A 45 4.92 -2.38 -2.09
N LYS A 46 4.92 -1.92 -3.35
CA LYS A 46 6.03 -2.15 -4.29
C LYS A 46 7.34 -1.54 -3.81
N LEU A 47 7.31 -0.30 -3.33
CA LEU A 47 8.52 0.38 -2.82
C LEU A 47 9.05 -0.28 -1.55
N ALA A 48 8.16 -0.75 -0.66
CA ALA A 48 8.52 -1.46 0.55
C ALA A 48 9.18 -2.81 0.22
N ASP A 49 8.63 -3.56 -0.74
CA ASP A 49 9.18 -4.84 -1.19
C ASP A 49 10.59 -4.68 -1.80
N ILE A 50 10.78 -3.66 -2.64
CA ILE A 50 12.10 -3.33 -3.20
C ILE A 50 13.08 -2.92 -2.10
N LYS A 51 12.65 -2.04 -1.17
CA LYS A 51 13.49 -1.56 -0.07
C LYS A 51 13.89 -2.70 0.86
N ASP A 52 12.96 -3.61 1.19
CA ASP A 52 13.21 -4.79 2.02
C ASP A 52 14.20 -5.74 1.34
N THR A 53 14.05 -5.98 0.03
CA THR A 53 14.98 -6.78 -0.77
C THR A 53 16.39 -6.20 -0.76
N ILE A 54 16.53 -4.89 -1.02
CA ILE A 54 17.83 -4.20 -1.00
C ILE A 54 18.45 -4.24 0.40
N LYS A 55 17.65 -3.97 1.43
CA LYS A 55 18.11 -3.99 2.82
C LYS A 55 18.59 -5.38 3.23
N GLY A 56 17.83 -6.42 2.91
CA GLY A 56 18.21 -7.82 3.14
C GLY A 56 19.50 -8.22 2.41
N ALA A 57 19.68 -7.79 1.16
CA ALA A 57 20.91 -8.01 0.41
C ALA A 57 22.11 -7.27 1.03
N SER A 58 21.93 -6.00 1.42
CA SER A 58 22.97 -5.18 2.05
C SER A 58 23.37 -5.72 3.43
N GLU A 59 22.42 -6.16 4.25
CA GLU A 59 22.71 -6.79 5.55
C GLU A 59 23.41 -8.14 5.37
N SER A 60 23.02 -8.93 4.36
CA SER A 60 23.70 -10.19 4.03
C SER A 60 25.16 -9.97 3.62
N PHE A 61 25.45 -8.88 2.90
CA PHE A 61 26.82 -8.48 2.57
C PHE A 61 27.59 -8.03 3.80
N LYS A 62 26.99 -7.15 4.63
CA LYS A 62 27.64 -6.60 5.83
C LYS A 62 27.99 -7.65 6.90
N LYS A 63 27.32 -8.80 6.91
CA LYS A 63 27.56 -9.88 7.89
C LYS A 63 28.66 -10.87 7.47
N LYS A 64 29.17 -10.78 6.23
CA LYS A 64 30.17 -11.73 5.70
C LYS A 64 31.63 -11.26 5.86
N ASP A 65 31.84 -10.04 6.34
CA ASP A 65 33.11 -9.44 6.75
C ASP A 65 33.16 -9.29 8.28
#